data_AF-A0A2L0BDR2-F1
#
_entry.id   AF-A0A2L0BDR2-F1
#
_cell.length_a   1.000
_cell.length_b   1.000
_cell.length_c   1.000
_cell.angle_alpha   90.00
_cell.angle_beta   90.00
_cell.angle_gamma   90.00
#
_symmetry.space_group_name_H-M   'P 1'
#
loop_
_entity.id
_entity.type
_entity.pdbx_description
1 polymer ?
#
loop_
_entity_poly.entity_id
_entity_poly.type
_entity_poly.pdbx_seq_one_letter_code
_entity_poly.pdbx_strand_id
1 'polypeptide(L)'
;PQLAAYREYLLNEPTLQNALSLKECITNPDIAFTRGILEPLSSLRRVGKIDNINCTILVDALCEAEYHRPDHGDTITTFLLKHIPNFPTWLKIIATVRTHLQELTKQFPFTRISLDNTQSNENIQKDILGYINFRLQNSPSIQSNITLSNNGKVESGSVSQHKFSQHLLNLSQGSFLFAKLTLDLLERGQLVAKSSGYKVLPVTLSQIYLLHFNLRFPTIRSFEKVTHILSVCLAALYPLTLLEIFYSVNSLLNDNFLAWKEFLQRFKLLSGFLVKRL
;
A
#
# COMPACT_ATOMS: atom_id res chain seq x y z
N PRO A 1 24.87 -7.02 2.01
CA PRO A 1 23.93 -7.83 1.21
C PRO A 1 23.87 -9.28 1.72
N GLN A 2 22.67 -9.88 1.82
CA GLN A 2 22.49 -11.27 2.30
C GLN A 2 23.11 -12.32 1.37
N LEU A 3 23.27 -12.01 0.08
CA LEU A 3 23.90 -12.89 -0.92
C LEU A 3 25.29 -12.36 -1.31
N ALA A 4 26.22 -12.31 -0.35
CA ALA A 4 27.56 -11.74 -0.55
C ALA A 4 28.34 -12.47 -1.67
N ALA A 5 28.29 -13.81 -1.69
CA ALA A 5 28.95 -14.62 -2.72
C ALA A 5 28.44 -14.33 -4.14
N TYR A 6 27.13 -14.11 -4.30
CA TYR A 6 26.57 -13.74 -5.59
C TYR A 6 26.99 -12.33 -6.03
N ARG A 7 27.06 -11.38 -5.09
CA ARG A 7 27.61 -10.05 -5.36
C ARG A 7 29.06 -10.11 -5.82
N GLU A 8 29.91 -10.88 -5.14
CA GLU A 8 31.31 -11.05 -5.52
C GLU A 8 31.45 -11.71 -6.88
N TYR A 9 30.66 -12.74 -7.15
CA TYR A 9 30.62 -13.38 -8.47
C TYR A 9 30.21 -12.39 -9.57
N LEU A 10 29.16 -11.60 -9.34
CA LEU A 10 28.71 -10.57 -10.27
C LEU A 10 29.76 -9.47 -10.51
N LEU A 11 30.50 -9.05 -9.48
CA LEU A 11 31.54 -8.02 -9.63
C LEU A 11 32.76 -8.53 -10.40
N ASN A 12 33.05 -9.83 -10.33
CA ASN A 12 34.23 -10.44 -10.95
C ASN A 12 33.97 -11.04 -12.34
N GLU A 13 32.70 -11.19 -12.76
CA GLU A 13 32.33 -11.78 -14.05
C GLU A 13 31.73 -10.74 -15.01
N PRO A 14 32.51 -10.20 -15.98
CA PRO A 14 32.02 -9.20 -16.94
C PRO A 14 30.87 -9.72 -17.82
N THR A 15 30.87 -11.00 -18.14
CA THR A 15 29.80 -11.65 -18.93
C THR A 15 28.47 -11.58 -18.19
N LEU A 16 28.48 -11.79 -16.87
CA LEU A 16 27.30 -11.70 -16.02
C LEU A 16 26.80 -10.26 -15.88
N GLN A 17 27.72 -9.30 -15.73
CA GLN A 17 27.39 -7.87 -15.72
C GLN A 17 26.71 -7.43 -17.02
N ASN A 18 27.23 -7.89 -18.16
CA ASN A 18 26.64 -7.60 -19.46
C ASN A 18 25.24 -8.21 -19.60
N ALA A 19 25.06 -9.46 -19.19
CA ALA A 19 23.76 -10.15 -19.21
C ALA A 19 22.69 -9.45 -18.34
N LEU A 20 23.11 -8.78 -17.27
CA LEU A 20 22.24 -8.00 -16.38
C LEU A 20 22.24 -6.50 -16.68
N SER A 21 22.86 -6.08 -17.78
CA SER A 21 22.80 -4.68 -18.20
C SER A 21 21.36 -4.28 -18.55
N LEU A 22 21.02 -3.00 -18.36
CA LEU A 22 19.67 -2.49 -18.64
C LEU A 22 19.22 -2.83 -20.07
N LYS A 23 20.13 -2.75 -21.04
CA LYS A 23 19.86 -3.07 -22.44
C LYS A 23 19.47 -4.54 -22.62
N GLU A 24 20.24 -5.46 -22.05
CA GLU A 24 19.95 -6.90 -22.17
C GLU A 24 18.68 -7.29 -21.41
N CYS A 25 18.44 -6.70 -20.23
CA CYS A 25 17.20 -6.90 -19.47
C CYS A 25 15.95 -6.45 -20.25
N ILE A 26 16.04 -5.37 -21.02
CA ILE A 26 14.94 -4.91 -21.89
C ILE A 26 14.81 -5.79 -23.14
N THR A 27 15.93 -6.18 -23.73
CA THR A 27 15.96 -6.93 -25.00
C THR A 27 15.48 -8.37 -24.81
N ASN A 28 15.94 -9.04 -23.75
CA ASN A 28 15.56 -10.42 -23.45
C ASN A 28 15.56 -10.67 -21.92
N PRO A 29 14.45 -10.32 -21.23
CA PRO A 29 14.35 -10.49 -19.78
C PRO A 29 14.44 -11.95 -19.34
N ASP A 30 14.03 -12.90 -20.19
CA ASP A 30 14.10 -14.34 -19.87
C ASP A 30 15.54 -14.83 -19.71
N ILE A 31 16.41 -14.47 -20.67
CA ILE A 31 17.82 -14.85 -20.63
C ILE A 31 18.53 -14.12 -19.50
N ALA A 32 18.28 -12.82 -19.34
CA ALA A 32 18.86 -12.02 -18.27
C ALA A 32 18.50 -12.59 -16.90
N PHE A 33 17.25 -12.99 -16.67
CA PHE A 33 16.84 -13.59 -15.40
C PHE A 33 17.41 -14.99 -15.18
N THR A 34 17.35 -15.85 -16.19
CA THR A 34 17.79 -17.25 -16.05
C THR A 34 19.31 -17.34 -15.88
N ARG A 35 20.07 -16.79 -16.83
CA ARG A 35 21.55 -16.86 -16.83
C ARG A 35 22.19 -15.84 -15.92
N GLY A 36 21.54 -14.69 -15.73
CA GLY A 36 22.03 -13.63 -14.89
C GLY A 36 21.79 -13.89 -13.41
N ILE A 37 20.65 -14.51 -13.03
CA ILE A 37 20.24 -14.64 -11.62
C ILE A 37 20.10 -16.11 -11.20
N LEU A 38 19.20 -16.89 -11.83
CA LEU A 38 18.84 -18.22 -11.32
C LEU A 38 19.99 -19.24 -11.39
N GLU A 39 20.69 -19.31 -12.53
CA GLU A 39 21.80 -20.23 -12.74
C GLU A 39 23.00 -19.92 -11.82
N PRO A 40 23.50 -18.67 -11.72
CA PRO A 40 24.55 -18.32 -10.76
C PRO A 40 24.19 -18.64 -9.31
N LEU A 41 22.98 -18.31 -8.87
CA LEU A 41 22.52 -18.61 -7.52
C LEU A 41 22.49 -20.12 -7.25
N SER A 42 22.03 -20.90 -8.22
CA SER A 42 22.04 -22.37 -8.16
C SER A 42 23.46 -22.94 -8.08
N SER A 43 24.37 -22.41 -8.91
CA SER A 43 25.77 -22.83 -8.95
C SER A 43 26.50 -22.53 -7.65
N LEU A 44 26.39 -21.30 -7.14
CA LEU A 44 27.01 -20.89 -5.88
C LEU A 44 26.48 -21.69 -4.68
N ARG A 45 25.18 -22.02 -4.65
CA ARG A 45 24.63 -22.90 -3.62
C ARG A 45 25.19 -24.33 -3.73
N ARG A 46 25.33 -24.86 -4.94
CA ARG A 46 25.89 -26.20 -5.19
C ARG A 46 27.34 -26.33 -4.72
N VAL A 47 28.14 -25.27 -4.88
CA VAL A 47 29.55 -25.23 -4.46
C VAL A 47 29.71 -24.79 -2.99
N GLY A 48 28.60 -24.65 -2.24
CA GLY A 48 28.63 -24.29 -0.81
C GLY A 48 29.07 -22.86 -0.52
N LYS A 49 29.03 -21.96 -1.51
CA LYS A 49 29.34 -20.53 -1.34
C LYS A 49 28.16 -19.72 -0.79
N ILE A 50 26.94 -20.24 -0.95
CA ILE A 50 25.74 -19.71 -0.30
C ILE A 50 25.37 -20.70 0.81
N ASP A 51 25.30 -20.21 2.04
CA ASP A 51 24.91 -20.99 3.23
C ASP A 51 23.59 -21.70 3.02
N ASN A 52 23.32 -22.76 3.80
CA ASN A 52 22.10 -23.55 3.68
C ASN A 52 20.85 -22.86 4.26
N ILE A 53 20.58 -21.62 3.84
CA ILE A 53 19.44 -20.80 4.25
C ILE A 53 18.34 -20.82 3.18
N ASN A 54 17.10 -20.58 3.61
CA ASN A 54 16.00 -20.25 2.71
C ASN A 54 15.91 -18.73 2.56
N CYS A 55 15.70 -18.28 1.33
CA CYS A 55 15.49 -16.88 1.01
C CYS A 55 14.09 -16.69 0.46
N THR A 56 13.52 -15.51 0.68
CA THR A 56 12.17 -15.16 0.20
C THR A 56 12.23 -13.88 -0.61
N ILE A 57 11.62 -13.92 -1.79
CA ILE A 57 11.26 -12.74 -2.57
C ILE A 57 9.83 -12.38 -2.23
N LEU A 58 9.64 -11.21 -1.62
CA LEU A 58 8.32 -10.63 -1.39
C LEU A 58 7.95 -9.74 -2.59
N VAL A 59 6.86 -10.09 -3.28
CA VAL A 59 6.26 -9.26 -4.33
C VAL A 59 4.94 -8.71 -3.81
N ASP A 60 4.98 -7.47 -3.34
CA ASP A 60 3.77 -6.81 -2.86
C ASP A 60 2.92 -6.31 -4.03
N ALA A 61 1.61 -6.54 -3.94
CA ALA A 61 0.58 -6.14 -4.87
C ALA A 61 0.88 -6.52 -6.33
N LEU A 62 1.13 -7.81 -6.59
CA LEU A 62 1.48 -8.36 -7.91
C LEU A 62 0.49 -7.94 -9.02
N CYS A 63 -0.78 -7.76 -8.69
CA CYS A 63 -1.82 -7.31 -9.62
C CYS A 63 -1.64 -5.88 -10.14
N GLU A 64 -0.91 -5.01 -9.45
CA GLU A 64 -0.72 -3.63 -9.91
C GLU A 64 0.11 -3.56 -11.21
N ALA A 65 0.93 -4.58 -11.48
CA ALA A 65 1.65 -4.71 -12.74
C ALA A 65 0.72 -4.90 -13.95
N GLU A 66 -0.52 -5.34 -13.73
CA GLU A 66 -1.49 -5.55 -14.81
C GLU A 66 -2.01 -4.24 -15.40
N TYR A 67 -2.04 -3.15 -14.61
CA TYR A 67 -2.43 -1.84 -15.11
C TYR A 67 -1.43 -1.24 -16.11
N HIS A 68 -0.19 -1.73 -16.09
CA HIS A 68 0.90 -1.31 -16.97
C HIS A 68 1.26 -2.41 -17.97
N ARG A 69 0.31 -3.28 -18.30
CA ARG A 69 0.52 -4.35 -19.28
C ARG A 69 1.05 -3.76 -20.58
N PRO A 70 2.23 -4.22 -21.05
CA PRO A 70 2.76 -3.74 -22.32
C PRO A 70 1.96 -4.34 -23.48
N ASP A 71 1.96 -3.65 -24.62
CA ASP A 71 1.36 -4.18 -25.86
C ASP A 71 2.04 -5.50 -26.29
N HIS A 72 3.31 -5.65 -25.94
CA HIS A 72 4.13 -6.82 -26.23
C HIS A 72 4.97 -7.22 -25.00
N GLY A 73 4.98 -8.51 -24.68
CA GLY A 73 5.79 -9.08 -23.60
C GLY A 73 4.96 -9.51 -22.39
N ASP A 74 5.68 -9.92 -21.35
CA ASP A 74 5.10 -10.44 -20.11
C ASP A 74 4.81 -9.32 -19.10
N THR A 75 3.72 -9.48 -18.34
CA THR A 75 3.59 -8.75 -17.06
C THR A 75 4.46 -9.44 -16.01
N ILE A 76 4.70 -8.80 -14.86
CA ILE A 76 5.44 -9.45 -13.76
C ILE A 76 4.78 -10.79 -13.39
N THR A 77 3.45 -10.86 -13.43
CA THR A 77 2.67 -12.06 -13.18
C THR A 77 2.99 -13.19 -14.17
N THR A 78 2.88 -12.95 -15.48
CA THR A 78 3.13 -14.00 -16.48
C THR A 78 4.61 -14.36 -16.57
N PHE A 79 5.50 -13.39 -16.37
CA PHE A 79 6.94 -13.59 -16.30
C PHE A 79 7.31 -14.54 -15.15
N LEU A 80 6.83 -14.26 -13.92
CA LEU A 80 7.10 -15.13 -12.79
C LEU A 80 6.54 -16.53 -13.00
N LEU A 81 5.31 -16.64 -13.52
CA LEU A 81 4.69 -17.92 -13.80
C LEU A 81 5.54 -18.79 -14.72
N LYS A 82 6.08 -18.20 -15.79
CA LYS A 82 6.97 -18.85 -16.77
C LYS A 82 8.26 -19.36 -16.13
N HIS A 83 8.82 -18.64 -15.17
CA HIS A 83 10.13 -18.93 -14.59
C HIS A 83 10.11 -19.75 -13.30
N ILE A 84 8.98 -19.87 -12.61
CA ILE A 84 8.84 -20.64 -11.36
C ILE A 84 9.44 -22.05 -11.43
N PRO A 85 9.28 -22.84 -12.51
CA PRO A 85 9.88 -24.17 -12.59
C PRO A 85 11.42 -24.16 -12.48
N ASN A 86 12.07 -23.04 -12.82
CA ASN A 86 13.52 -22.87 -12.77
C ASN A 86 14.02 -22.33 -11.43
N PHE A 87 13.14 -21.95 -10.50
CA PHE A 87 13.55 -21.39 -9.23
C PHE A 87 14.27 -22.44 -8.36
N PRO A 88 15.39 -22.08 -7.72
CA PRO A 88 16.00 -22.93 -6.71
C PRO A 88 15.02 -23.23 -5.58
N THR A 89 15.02 -24.46 -5.07
CA THR A 89 14.08 -24.90 -4.03
C THR A 89 14.20 -24.12 -2.72
N TRP A 90 15.34 -23.46 -2.46
CA TRP A 90 15.60 -22.62 -1.30
C TRP A 90 15.15 -21.16 -1.47
N LEU A 91 14.84 -20.73 -2.70
CA LEU A 91 14.38 -19.38 -3.02
C LEU A 91 12.87 -19.38 -3.24
N LYS A 92 12.13 -18.87 -2.26
CA LYS A 92 10.67 -18.85 -2.26
C LYS A 92 10.12 -17.51 -2.72
N ILE A 93 8.94 -17.52 -3.31
CA ILE A 93 8.18 -16.31 -3.63
C ILE A 93 6.98 -16.24 -2.70
N ILE A 94 6.80 -15.08 -2.06
CA ILE A 94 5.54 -14.69 -1.42
C ILE A 94 5.03 -13.51 -2.23
N ALA A 95 3.83 -13.64 -2.80
CA ALA A 95 3.20 -12.57 -3.54
C ALA A 95 1.85 -12.23 -2.91
N THR A 96 1.52 -10.95 -2.85
CA THR A 96 0.19 -10.49 -2.43
C THR A 96 -0.61 -10.05 -3.67
N VAL A 97 -1.91 -10.33 -3.66
CA VAL A 97 -2.83 -9.97 -4.74
C VAL A 97 -4.15 -9.51 -4.13
N ARG A 98 -4.78 -8.50 -4.72
CA ARG A 98 -6.12 -8.09 -4.30
C ARG A 98 -7.13 -9.13 -4.75
N THR A 99 -8.09 -9.45 -3.89
CA THR A 99 -9.07 -10.53 -4.11
C THR A 99 -9.88 -10.39 -5.40
N HIS A 100 -10.23 -9.17 -5.81
CA HIS A 100 -10.94 -8.93 -7.08
C HIS A 100 -10.08 -9.20 -8.34
N LEU A 101 -8.76 -9.34 -8.20
CA LEU A 101 -7.81 -9.67 -9.28
C LEU A 101 -7.12 -11.02 -9.07
N GLN A 102 -7.66 -11.88 -8.20
CA GLN A 102 -7.07 -13.20 -7.91
C GLN A 102 -7.00 -14.13 -9.14
N GLU A 103 -7.84 -13.89 -10.15
CA GLU A 103 -7.83 -14.63 -11.41
C GLU A 103 -6.49 -14.52 -12.14
N LEU A 104 -5.77 -13.40 -11.98
CA LEU A 104 -4.45 -13.19 -12.57
C LEU A 104 -3.44 -14.23 -12.07
N THR A 105 -3.61 -14.72 -10.84
CA THR A 105 -2.70 -15.68 -10.23
C THR A 105 -3.22 -17.11 -10.25
N LYS A 106 -4.33 -17.41 -10.94
CA LYS A 106 -4.96 -18.74 -10.91
C LYS A 106 -4.04 -19.90 -11.33
N GLN A 107 -3.11 -19.62 -12.24
CA GLN A 107 -2.19 -20.61 -12.81
C GLN A 107 -0.96 -20.87 -11.92
N PHE A 108 -0.72 -20.05 -10.89
CA PHE A 108 0.42 -20.27 -10.01
C PHE A 108 0.24 -21.55 -9.19
N PRO A 109 1.28 -22.40 -9.09
CA PRO A 109 1.28 -23.61 -8.27
C PRO A 109 1.57 -23.28 -6.79
N PHE A 110 1.07 -22.15 -6.29
CA PHE A 110 1.35 -21.65 -4.96
C PHE A 110 0.24 -21.98 -3.97
N THR A 111 0.63 -22.14 -2.71
CA THR A 111 -0.31 -22.17 -1.59
C THR A 111 -0.99 -20.80 -1.48
N ARG A 112 -2.33 -20.80 -1.46
CA ARG A 112 -3.13 -19.59 -1.34
C ARG A 112 -3.53 -19.38 0.11
N ILE A 113 -3.32 -18.17 0.60
CA ILE A 113 -3.77 -17.73 1.93
C ILE A 113 -4.69 -16.53 1.70
N SER A 114 -5.96 -16.65 2.10
CA SER A 114 -6.92 -15.54 2.06
C SER A 114 -6.98 -14.84 3.41
N LEU A 115 -6.88 -13.51 3.41
CA LEU A 115 -7.07 -12.66 4.59
C LEU A 115 -8.48 -12.05 4.65
N ASP A 116 -9.34 -12.35 3.67
CA ASP A 116 -10.68 -11.74 3.55
C ASP A 116 -11.78 -12.57 4.24
N ASN A 117 -11.41 -13.70 4.84
CA ASN A 117 -12.33 -14.67 5.44
C ASN A 117 -12.82 -14.23 6.83
N THR A 118 -13.28 -12.99 6.95
CA THR A 118 -13.60 -12.30 8.22
C THR A 118 -14.75 -12.93 8.99
N GLN A 119 -15.71 -13.55 8.28
CA GLN A 119 -16.85 -14.23 8.90
C GLN A 119 -16.49 -15.62 9.44
N SER A 120 -15.55 -16.32 8.78
CA SER A 120 -15.18 -17.69 9.15
C SER A 120 -13.91 -17.76 10.02
N ASN A 121 -13.10 -16.70 10.07
CA ASN A 121 -11.85 -16.66 10.82
C ASN A 121 -11.97 -15.75 12.04
N GLU A 122 -12.26 -16.36 13.20
CA GLU A 122 -12.36 -15.66 14.47
C GLU A 122 -11.09 -14.90 14.86
N ASN A 123 -9.91 -15.33 14.40
CA ASN A 123 -8.65 -14.67 14.76
C ASN A 123 -8.60 -13.25 14.18
N ILE A 124 -9.07 -13.04 12.95
CA ILE A 124 -9.15 -11.70 12.35
C ILE A 124 -10.03 -10.79 13.20
N GLN A 125 -11.19 -11.28 13.65
CA GLN A 125 -12.09 -10.50 14.50
C GLN A 125 -11.45 -10.19 15.86
N LYS A 126 -10.79 -11.18 16.48
CA LYS A 126 -10.07 -11.02 17.76
C LYS A 126 -8.95 -9.99 17.65
N ASP A 127 -8.16 -10.04 16.59
CA ASP A 127 -7.03 -9.12 16.38
C ASP A 127 -7.50 -7.68 16.16
N ILE A 128 -8.55 -7.48 15.33
CA ILE A 128 -9.13 -6.14 15.10
C ILE A 128 -9.77 -5.61 16.38
N LEU A 129 -10.53 -6.44 17.09
CA LEU A 129 -11.14 -6.05 18.36
C LEU A 129 -10.07 -5.70 19.40
N GLY A 130 -8.99 -6.47 19.45
CA GLY A 130 -7.81 -6.21 20.29
C GLY A 130 -7.19 -4.85 19.96
N TYR A 131 -6.99 -4.55 18.67
CA TYR A 131 -6.49 -3.26 18.21
C TYR A 131 -7.42 -2.09 18.57
N ILE A 132 -8.73 -2.23 18.35
CA ILE A 132 -9.71 -1.19 18.71
C ILE A 132 -9.68 -0.94 20.21
N ASN A 133 -9.74 -1.99 21.03
CA ASN A 133 -9.71 -1.86 22.49
C ASN A 133 -8.40 -1.25 22.98
N PHE A 134 -7.26 -1.64 22.40
CA PHE A 134 -5.97 -1.03 22.70
C PHE A 134 -5.99 0.48 22.41
N ARG A 135 -6.49 0.91 21.24
CA ARG A 135 -6.59 2.33 20.89
C ARG A 135 -7.53 3.10 21.84
N LEU A 136 -8.66 2.50 22.22
CA LEU A 136 -9.58 3.10 23.18
C LEU A 136 -8.96 3.28 24.56
N GLN A 137 -8.25 2.27 25.06
CA GLN A 137 -7.62 2.34 26.39
C GLN A 137 -6.50 3.38 26.44
N ASN A 138 -5.77 3.57 25.34
CA ASN A 138 -4.60 4.44 25.29
C ASN A 138 -4.89 5.87 24.79
N SER A 139 -6.13 6.20 24.41
CA SER A 139 -6.48 7.53 23.90
C SER A 139 -7.67 8.15 24.65
N PRO A 140 -7.41 9.07 25.60
CA PRO A 140 -8.47 9.77 26.33
C PRO A 140 -9.41 10.57 25.40
N SER A 141 -8.88 11.10 24.29
CA SER A 141 -9.67 11.84 23.30
C SER A 141 -10.73 10.96 22.62
N ILE A 142 -10.40 9.68 22.35
CA ILE A 142 -11.39 8.77 21.78
C ILE A 142 -12.43 8.39 22.83
N GLN A 143 -11.99 8.12 24.07
CA GLN A 143 -12.90 7.77 25.18
C GLN A 143 -13.94 8.87 25.43
N SER A 144 -13.51 10.13 25.48
CA SER A 144 -14.41 11.27 25.70
C SER A 144 -15.38 11.46 24.53
N ASN A 145 -14.94 11.20 23.30
CA ASN A 145 -15.76 11.33 22.11
C ASN A 145 -16.92 10.31 22.06
N ILE A 146 -16.66 9.07 22.48
CA ILE A 146 -17.65 7.98 22.42
C ILE A 146 -18.53 7.88 23.67
N THR A 147 -18.12 8.50 24.79
CA THR A 147 -18.90 8.52 26.03
C THR A 147 -19.95 9.61 25.94
N LEU A 148 -21.14 9.23 25.45
CA LEU A 148 -22.27 10.13 25.29
C LEU A 148 -23.03 10.34 26.59
N SER A 149 -23.42 11.59 26.87
CA SER A 149 -24.35 11.94 27.94
C SER A 149 -25.80 11.92 27.43
N ASN A 150 -26.44 10.76 27.41
CA ASN A 150 -27.87 10.69 27.08
C ASN A 150 -28.73 11.02 28.31
N ASN A 151 -29.56 12.06 28.22
CA ASN A 151 -30.61 12.40 29.21
C ASN A 151 -30.15 12.47 30.68
N GLY A 152 -28.97 13.04 30.95
CA GLY A 152 -28.49 13.30 32.31
C GLY A 152 -28.08 12.05 33.12
N LYS A 153 -28.18 10.85 32.55
CA LYS A 153 -27.62 9.61 33.12
C LYS A 153 -26.42 9.19 32.29
N VAL A 154 -25.23 9.28 32.89
CA VAL A 154 -23.99 8.83 32.28
C VAL A 154 -24.04 7.29 32.25
N GLU A 155 -24.14 6.68 31.05
CA GLU A 155 -23.87 5.24 30.91
C GLU A 155 -22.42 4.99 31.38
N SER A 156 -22.20 3.90 32.14
CA SER A 156 -20.86 3.52 32.57
C SER A 156 -19.91 3.50 31.37
N GLY A 157 -18.78 4.20 31.45
CA GLY A 157 -17.86 4.36 30.32
C GLY A 157 -17.39 3.03 29.70
N SER A 158 -17.33 1.97 30.50
CA SER A 158 -17.03 0.61 30.03
C SER A 158 -18.10 0.03 29.08
N VAL A 159 -19.38 0.31 29.33
CA VAL A 159 -20.49 -0.15 28.49
C VAL A 159 -20.48 0.58 27.15
N SER A 160 -20.28 1.90 27.17
CA SER A 160 -20.17 2.74 25.96
C SER A 160 -18.98 2.31 25.10
N GLN A 161 -17.82 2.07 25.72
CA GLN A 161 -16.63 1.55 25.04
C GLN A 161 -16.90 0.19 24.40
N HIS A 162 -17.52 -0.74 25.13
CA HIS A 162 -17.81 -2.08 24.60
C HIS A 162 -18.77 -2.02 23.40
N LYS A 163 -19.88 -1.26 23.51
CA LYS A 163 -20.83 -1.06 22.40
C LYS A 163 -20.15 -0.46 21.17
N PHE A 164 -19.31 0.56 21.37
CA PHE A 164 -18.56 1.19 20.29
C PHE A 164 -17.57 0.20 19.64
N SER A 165 -16.79 -0.55 20.42
CA SER A 165 -15.84 -1.53 19.90
C SER A 165 -16.52 -2.57 19.02
N GLN A 166 -17.67 -3.10 19.46
CA GLN A 166 -18.45 -4.07 18.68
C GLN A 166 -19.01 -3.45 17.39
N HIS A 167 -19.50 -2.21 17.48
CA HIS A 167 -20.00 -1.50 16.31
C HIS A 167 -18.90 -1.26 15.27
N LEU A 168 -17.74 -0.75 15.70
CA LEU A 168 -16.60 -0.49 14.82
C LEU A 168 -16.01 -1.79 14.24
N LEU A 169 -15.95 -2.86 15.03
CA LEU A 169 -15.54 -4.19 14.56
C LEU A 169 -16.43 -4.64 13.38
N ASN A 170 -17.75 -4.53 13.53
CA ASN A 170 -18.70 -4.89 12.48
C ASN A 170 -18.56 -4.02 11.23
N LEU A 171 -18.30 -2.71 11.38
CA LEU A 171 -18.06 -1.84 10.22
C LEU A 171 -16.72 -2.10 9.54
N SER A 172 -15.70 -2.54 10.28
CA SER A 172 -14.36 -2.73 9.75
C SER A 172 -14.27 -3.79 8.66
N GLN A 173 -15.15 -4.80 8.71
CA GLN A 173 -15.17 -5.93 7.76
C GLN A 173 -13.76 -6.51 7.51
N GLY A 174 -12.96 -6.68 8.57
CA GLY A 174 -11.58 -7.19 8.47
C GLY A 174 -10.50 -6.14 8.21
N SER A 175 -10.87 -4.89 7.95
CA SER A 175 -9.92 -3.84 7.56
C SER A 175 -9.36 -3.09 8.77
N PHE A 176 -8.12 -3.41 9.13
CA PHE A 176 -7.35 -2.61 10.09
C PHE A 176 -7.21 -1.16 9.65
N LEU A 177 -7.09 -0.91 8.34
CA LEU A 177 -6.99 0.44 7.80
C LEU A 177 -8.25 1.25 8.08
N PHE A 178 -9.43 0.65 7.89
CA PHE A 178 -10.71 1.30 8.20
C PHE A 178 -10.82 1.64 9.69
N ALA A 179 -10.52 0.66 10.57
CA ALA A 179 -10.56 0.87 12.02
C ALA A 179 -9.57 1.97 12.44
N LYS A 180 -8.34 1.90 11.95
CA LYS A 180 -7.29 2.89 12.21
C LYS A 180 -7.73 4.30 11.82
N LEU A 181 -8.17 4.50 10.57
CA LEU A 181 -8.51 5.84 10.09
C LEU A 181 -9.72 6.42 10.82
N THR A 182 -10.72 5.58 11.14
CA THR A 182 -11.88 6.01 11.94
C THR A 182 -11.46 6.45 13.33
N LEU A 183 -10.59 5.68 14.01
CA LEU A 183 -10.06 6.02 15.32
C LEU A 183 -9.17 7.27 15.28
N ASP A 184 -8.34 7.43 14.24
CA ASP A 184 -7.50 8.62 14.03
C ASP A 184 -8.36 9.89 13.87
N LEU A 185 -9.51 9.81 13.18
CA LEU A 185 -10.46 10.92 13.05
C LEU A 185 -11.12 11.29 14.38
N LEU A 186 -11.51 10.29 15.19
CA LEU A 186 -12.08 10.51 16.52
C LEU A 186 -11.06 11.14 17.47
N GLU A 187 -9.84 10.62 17.47
CA GLU A 187 -8.73 11.09 18.30
C GLU A 187 -8.36 12.55 18.02
N ARG A 188 -8.44 12.96 16.74
CA ARG A 188 -8.19 14.34 16.31
C ARG A 188 -9.40 15.27 16.48
N GLY A 189 -10.54 14.77 16.96
CA GLY A 189 -11.79 15.53 17.06
C GLY A 189 -12.40 15.92 15.70
N GLN A 190 -11.97 15.26 14.63
CA GLN A 190 -12.44 15.48 13.26
C GLN A 190 -13.72 14.70 12.95
N LEU A 191 -14.05 13.73 13.80
CA LEU A 191 -15.30 12.98 13.80
C LEU A 191 -15.81 12.96 15.25
N VAL A 192 -17.12 13.09 15.43
CA VAL A 192 -17.76 13.04 16.76
C VAL A 192 -18.93 12.08 16.74
N ALA A 193 -18.95 11.13 17.67
CA ALA A 193 -20.06 10.22 17.87
C ALA A 193 -21.25 10.97 18.47
N LYS A 194 -22.16 11.49 17.62
CA LYS A 194 -23.31 12.31 18.06
C LYS A 194 -24.46 11.52 18.70
N SER A 195 -24.46 10.20 18.61
CA SER A 195 -25.55 9.35 19.12
C SER A 195 -25.04 7.95 19.44
N SER A 196 -25.74 7.25 20.34
CA SER A 196 -25.41 5.88 20.76
C SER A 196 -25.56 4.85 19.65
N GLY A 197 -26.25 5.19 18.56
CA GLY A 197 -26.36 4.36 17.36
C GLY A 197 -25.21 4.54 16.37
N TYR A 198 -24.25 5.44 16.64
CA TYR A 198 -23.06 5.67 15.82
C TYR A 198 -23.28 5.88 14.31
N LYS A 199 -24.50 6.26 13.89
CA LYS A 199 -24.90 6.43 12.48
C LYS A 199 -24.10 7.49 11.70
N VAL A 200 -23.37 8.34 12.41
CA VAL A 200 -22.52 9.40 11.83
C VAL A 200 -21.15 8.86 11.39
N LEU A 201 -20.76 7.68 11.87
CA LEU A 201 -19.50 7.06 11.45
C LEU A 201 -19.57 6.70 9.96
N PRO A 202 -18.48 6.95 9.21
CA PRO A 202 -18.33 6.40 7.87
C PRO A 202 -18.52 4.88 7.88
N VAL A 203 -19.14 4.33 6.84
CA VAL A 203 -19.35 2.88 6.67
C VAL A 203 -18.46 2.27 5.58
N THR A 204 -17.69 3.09 4.86
CA THR A 204 -16.71 2.63 3.86
C THR A 204 -15.41 3.45 3.93
N LEU A 205 -14.31 2.88 3.45
CA LEU A 205 -13.04 3.61 3.29
C LEU A 205 -13.19 4.84 2.40
N SER A 206 -13.98 4.77 1.32
CA SER A 206 -14.24 5.90 0.44
C SER A 206 -14.89 7.07 1.16
N GLN A 207 -15.82 6.81 2.08
CA GLN A 207 -16.42 7.84 2.92
C GLN A 207 -15.42 8.46 3.90
N ILE A 208 -14.52 7.65 4.47
CA ILE A 208 -13.43 8.16 5.32
C ILE A 208 -12.49 9.07 4.51
N TYR A 209 -12.08 8.65 3.32
CA TYR A 209 -11.25 9.47 2.44
C TYR A 209 -11.94 10.76 2.02
N LEU A 210 -13.23 10.69 1.67
CA LEU A 210 -14.02 11.87 1.35
C LEU A 210 -14.10 12.83 2.53
N LEU A 211 -14.31 12.34 3.75
CA LEU A 211 -14.31 13.18 4.96
C LEU A 211 -12.95 13.84 5.17
N HIS A 212 -11.85 13.09 5.09
CA HIS A 212 -10.49 13.65 5.17
C HIS A 212 -10.26 14.73 4.11
N PHE A 213 -10.74 14.49 2.88
CA PHE A 213 -10.60 15.42 1.78
C PHE A 213 -11.42 16.69 2.00
N ASN A 214 -12.67 16.58 2.44
CA ASN A 214 -13.55 17.71 2.76
C ASN A 214 -13.03 18.53 3.95
N LEU A 215 -12.45 17.89 4.96
CA LEU A 215 -11.79 18.59 6.07
C LEU A 215 -10.57 19.39 5.60
N ARG A 216 -9.84 18.89 4.58
CA ARG A 216 -8.70 19.61 4.01
C ARG A 216 -9.14 20.71 3.05
N PHE A 217 -10.16 20.45 2.24
CA PHE A 217 -10.66 21.31 1.19
C PHE A 217 -12.17 21.54 1.38
N PRO A 218 -12.59 22.44 2.28
CA PRO A 218 -14.01 22.61 2.62
C PRO A 218 -14.86 23.25 1.50
N THR A 219 -14.21 23.76 0.46
CA THR A 219 -14.87 24.48 -0.64
C THR A 219 -14.28 24.03 -1.97
N ILE A 220 -15.08 24.11 -3.03
CA ILE A 220 -14.61 23.84 -4.41
C ILE A 220 -13.38 24.70 -4.73
N ARG A 221 -13.41 25.99 -4.38
CA ARG A 221 -12.30 26.93 -4.59
C ARG A 221 -11.01 26.54 -3.88
N SER A 222 -11.06 25.88 -2.73
CA SER A 222 -9.84 25.43 -2.03
C SER A 222 -9.26 24.18 -2.66
N PHE A 223 -10.10 23.30 -3.22
CA PHE A 223 -9.67 22.15 -4.01
C PHE A 223 -9.08 22.56 -5.36
N GLU A 224 -9.71 23.49 -6.09
CA GLU A 224 -9.24 23.99 -7.40
C GLU A 224 -7.77 24.46 -7.37
N LYS A 225 -7.31 24.97 -6.22
CA LYS A 225 -5.90 25.39 -6.05
C LYS A 225 -4.90 24.26 -6.22
N VAL A 226 -5.28 23.03 -5.91
CA VAL A 226 -4.39 21.85 -5.93
C VAL A 226 -4.72 20.85 -7.02
N THR A 227 -5.85 21.02 -7.73
CA THR A 227 -6.33 20.07 -8.75
C THR A 227 -5.28 19.77 -9.81
N HIS A 228 -4.65 20.78 -10.40
CA HIS A 228 -3.63 20.57 -11.43
C HIS A 228 -2.42 19.77 -10.93
N ILE A 229 -2.01 19.98 -9.67
CA ILE A 229 -0.92 19.21 -9.04
C ILE A 229 -1.33 17.74 -8.94
N LEU A 230 -2.54 17.47 -8.46
CA LEU A 230 -3.08 16.11 -8.37
C LEU A 230 -3.22 15.46 -9.74
N SER A 231 -3.71 16.19 -10.75
CA SER A 231 -3.84 15.68 -12.12
C SER A 231 -2.49 15.27 -12.71
N VAL A 232 -1.45 16.10 -12.54
CA VAL A 232 -0.08 15.75 -12.97
C VAL A 232 0.42 14.50 -12.25
N CYS A 233 0.27 14.44 -10.93
CA CYS A 233 0.71 13.28 -10.14
C CYS A 233 -0.03 11.99 -10.52
N LEU A 234 -1.33 12.06 -10.83
CA LEU A 234 -2.15 10.91 -11.23
C LEU A 234 -1.87 10.44 -12.65
N ALA A 235 -1.51 11.36 -13.55
CA ALA A 235 -1.16 11.04 -14.93
C ALA A 235 0.27 10.50 -15.09
N ALA A 236 1.14 10.72 -14.10
CA ALA A 236 2.53 10.32 -14.17
C ALA A 236 2.70 8.79 -14.03
N LEU A 237 3.44 8.19 -14.97
CA LEU A 237 3.83 6.77 -14.91
C LEU A 237 4.94 6.49 -13.88
N TYR A 238 5.75 7.52 -13.60
CA TYR A 238 6.87 7.43 -12.67
C TYR A 238 6.73 8.48 -11.57
N PRO A 239 7.26 8.20 -10.36
CA PRO A 239 7.32 9.22 -9.32
C PRO A 239 8.07 10.45 -9.82
N LEU A 240 7.41 11.61 -9.75
CA LEU A 240 7.98 12.88 -10.17
C LEU A 240 8.66 13.57 -8.99
N THR A 241 9.79 14.22 -9.28
CA THR A 241 10.41 15.19 -8.38
C THR A 241 9.52 16.43 -8.26
N LEU A 242 9.71 17.19 -7.18
CA LEU A 242 8.96 18.42 -6.94
C LEU A 242 9.11 19.44 -8.09
N LEU A 243 10.29 19.46 -8.72
CA LEU A 243 10.60 20.34 -9.83
C LEU A 243 9.90 19.89 -11.13
N GLU A 244 9.90 18.59 -11.42
CA GLU A 244 9.17 18.03 -12.56
C GLU A 244 7.67 18.26 -12.45
N ILE A 245 7.09 18.12 -11.25
CA ILE A 245 5.67 18.43 -11.01
C ILE A 245 5.41 19.92 -11.30
N PHE A 246 6.25 20.82 -10.80
CA PHE A 246 6.09 22.26 -11.02
C PHE A 246 6.12 22.63 -12.50
N TYR A 247 7.12 22.15 -13.25
CA TYR A 247 7.21 22.44 -14.68
C TYR A 247 6.08 21.79 -15.47
N SER A 248 5.63 20.60 -15.08
CA SER A 248 4.48 19.92 -15.71
C SER A 248 3.15 20.63 -15.44
N VAL A 249 2.97 21.23 -14.27
CA VAL A 249 1.79 22.06 -13.99
C VAL A 249 1.82 23.34 -14.81
N ASN A 250 2.99 23.99 -14.90
CA ASN A 250 3.15 25.24 -15.64
C ASN A 250 3.09 25.07 -17.16
N SER A 251 3.44 23.91 -17.72
CA SER A 251 3.31 23.65 -19.16
C SER A 251 1.87 23.60 -19.64
N LEU A 252 0.90 23.49 -18.72
CA LEU A 252 -0.53 23.56 -19.00
C LEU A 252 -1.10 24.99 -18.96
N LEU A 253 -0.26 25.99 -18.64
CA LEU A 253 -0.66 27.40 -18.48
C LEU A 253 -0.04 28.24 -19.60
N ASN A 254 -0.85 29.08 -20.25
CA ASN A 254 -0.38 29.91 -21.37
C ASN A 254 0.15 31.28 -20.91
N ASP A 255 -0.66 32.03 -20.14
CA ASP A 255 -0.33 33.43 -19.80
C ASP A 255 -0.06 33.64 -18.29
N ASN A 256 -0.62 32.79 -17.44
CA ASN A 256 -0.59 32.95 -15.99
C ASN A 256 0.17 31.80 -15.32
N PHE A 257 1.49 31.84 -15.36
CA PHE A 257 2.34 30.84 -14.72
C PHE A 257 2.22 30.87 -13.20
N LEU A 258 2.19 29.69 -12.59
CA LEU A 258 2.23 29.53 -11.15
C LEU A 258 3.65 29.80 -10.64
N ALA A 259 3.79 30.78 -9.75
CA ALA A 259 5.07 31.10 -9.13
C ALA A 259 5.54 29.97 -8.20
N TRP A 260 6.86 29.71 -8.16
CA TRP A 260 7.44 28.62 -7.35
C TRP A 260 7.01 28.65 -5.87
N LYS A 261 7.05 29.84 -5.24
CA LYS A 261 6.65 30.00 -3.83
C LYS A 261 5.18 29.62 -3.60
N GLU A 262 4.31 29.99 -4.54
CA GLU A 262 2.89 29.66 -4.47
C GLU A 262 2.65 28.17 -4.71
N PHE A 263 3.34 27.58 -5.68
CA PHE A 263 3.34 26.13 -5.91
C PHE A 263 3.71 25.36 -4.64
N LEU A 264 4.79 25.74 -3.95
CA LEU A 264 5.20 25.08 -2.70
C LEU A 264 4.12 25.16 -1.61
N GLN A 265 3.42 26.29 -1.50
CA GLN A 265 2.32 26.44 -0.56
C GLN A 265 1.14 25.52 -0.91
N ARG A 266 0.76 25.48 -2.19
CA ARG A 266 -0.30 24.59 -2.70
C ARG A 266 0.08 23.12 -2.54
N PHE A 267 1.31 22.74 -2.86
CA PHE A 267 1.84 21.38 -2.71
C PHE A 267 1.83 20.94 -1.23
N LYS A 268 2.20 21.83 -0.30
CA LYS A 268 2.12 21.55 1.14
C LYS A 268 0.70 21.23 1.60
N LEU A 269 -0.33 21.69 0.90
CA LEU A 269 -1.72 21.31 1.19
C LEU A 269 -1.97 19.81 0.99
N LEU A 270 -1.21 19.17 0.09
CA LEU A 270 -1.32 17.75 -0.25
C LEU A 270 -0.47 16.84 0.66
N SER A 271 0.23 17.41 1.65
CA SER A 271 0.96 16.62 2.65
C SER A 271 0.03 15.64 3.36
N GLY A 272 0.42 14.35 3.37
CA GLY A 272 -0.39 13.27 3.93
C GLY A 272 -1.35 12.61 2.93
N PHE A 273 -1.58 13.21 1.76
CA PHE A 273 -2.26 12.57 0.63
C PHE A 273 -1.26 12.00 -0.39
N LEU A 274 -0.18 12.73 -0.64
CA LEU A 274 0.93 12.26 -1.47
C LEU A 274 1.97 11.56 -0.60
N VAL A 275 2.38 10.37 -1.02
CA VAL A 275 3.43 9.58 -0.37
C VAL A 275 4.72 9.75 -1.15
N LYS A 276 5.80 10.12 -0.45
CA LYS A 276 7.14 10.14 -1.04
C LYS A 276 7.63 8.70 -1.17
N ARG A 277 7.90 8.26 -2.40
CA ARG A 277 8.64 7.01 -2.65
C ARG A 277 10.10 7.28 -2.27
N LEU A 278 10.59 6.61 -1.23
CA LEU A 278 11.98 6.70 -0.75
C LEU A 278 12.89 5.77 -1.57
#